data_AF-A0A3C1K940-F1
#
_entry.id   AF-A0A3C1K940-F1
#
_cell.length_a   1.000
_cell.length_b   1.000
_cell.length_c   1.000
_cell.angle_alpha   90.00
_cell.angle_beta   90.00
_cell.angle_gamma   90.00
#
_symmetry.space_group_name_H-M   'P 1'
#
loop_
_entity.id
_entity.type
_entity.pdbx_description
1 polymer ?
#
loop_
_entity_poly.entity_id
_entity_poly.type
_entity_poly.pdbx_seq_one_letter_code
_entity_poly.pdbx_strand_id
1 'polypeptide(L)' 'MPPQDEQITVTRNDEAGRYEVTVDGAIAGFTVFEIDDDGRAVYPHTVVDPAFGGRGLGSVLVSAALADEAARGT' A
#
# COMPACT_ATOMS: atom_id res chain seq x y z
N MET A 1 21.29 -4.07 17.11
CA MET A 1 19.88 -4.49 16.96
C MET A 1 19.40 -4.89 18.34
N PRO A 2 18.18 -4.56 18.83
CA PRO A 2 16.86 -4.40 18.15
C PRO A 2 16.09 -3.14 18.69
N PRO A 3 14.76 -2.87 18.51
CA PRO A 3 13.62 -3.64 17.97
C PRO A 3 12.84 -2.92 16.85
N GLN A 4 12.62 -3.56 15.70
CA GLN A 4 11.68 -3.03 14.69
C GLN A 4 11.13 -4.17 13.83
N ASP A 5 10.64 -5.27 14.42
CA ASP A 5 9.75 -6.17 13.69
C ASP A 5 8.34 -5.56 13.69
N GLU A 6 8.22 -4.30 13.26
CA GLU A 6 6.91 -3.78 12.85
C GLU A 6 6.59 -4.54 11.57
N GLN A 7 5.77 -5.58 11.66
CA GLN A 7 5.42 -6.41 10.51
C GLN A 7 4.48 -5.61 9.61
N ILE A 8 5.07 -4.86 8.69
CA ILE A 8 4.35 -4.11 7.67
C ILE A 8 3.97 -5.08 6.56
N THR A 9 2.68 -5.40 6.47
CA THR A 9 2.13 -6.26 5.43
C THR A 9 1.22 -5.43 4.55
N VAL A 10 1.55 -5.37 3.25
CA VAL A 10 0.67 -4.77 2.25
C VAL A 10 -0.14 -5.88 1.61
N THR A 11 -1.46 -5.75 1.65
CA THR A 11 -2.40 -6.70 1.05
C THR A 11 -3.18 -5.98 -0.05
N ARG A 12 -3.14 -6.56 -1.25
CA ARG A 12 -3.97 -6.10 -2.37
C ARG A 12 -5.39 -6.62 -2.19
N ASN A 13 -6.35 -5.71 -2.31
CA ASN A 13 -7.76 -6.00 -2.32
C ASN A 13 -8.31 -5.65 -3.70
N ASP A 14 -8.26 -6.63 -4.60
CA ASP A 14 -8.77 -6.50 -5.98
C ASP A 14 -10.29 -6.28 -6.02
N GLU A 15 -11.05 -6.78 -5.04
CA GLU A 15 -12.50 -6.59 -4.97
C GLU A 15 -12.86 -5.12 -4.69
N ALA A 16 -12.05 -4.45 -3.87
CA ALA A 16 -12.22 -3.04 -3.52
C ALA A 16 -11.32 -2.06 -4.31
N GLY A 17 -10.49 -2.57 -5.25
CA GLY A 17 -9.57 -1.74 -6.04
C GLY A 17 -8.56 -0.96 -5.19
N ARG A 18 -8.04 -1.56 -4.11
CA ARG A 18 -7.15 -0.86 -3.17
C ARG A 18 -6.10 -1.78 -2.56
N TYR A 19 -4.98 -1.20 -2.13
CA TYR A 19 -3.98 -1.86 -1.29
C TYR A 19 -4.14 -1.38 0.14
N GLU A 20 -4.15 -2.30 1.10
CA GLU A 20 -4.30 -2.04 2.52
C GLU A 20 -2.97 -2.37 3.20
N VAL A 21 -2.43 -1.44 3.99
CA VAL A 21 -1.24 -1.68 4.80
C VAL A 21 -1.66 -1.98 6.22
N THR A 22 -1.18 -3.11 6.71
CA THR A 22 -1.32 -3.52 8.10
C THR A 22 0.03 -3.47 8.79
N VAL A 23 0.03 -3.01 10.02
CA VAL A 23 1.17 -2.89 10.92
C VAL A 23 0.84 -3.70 12.16
N ASP A 24 1.60 -4.77 12.43
CA ASP A 24 1.35 -5.66 13.58
C ASP A 24 -0.10 -6.19 13.63
N GLY A 25 -0.72 -6.38 12.45
CA GLY A 25 -2.09 -6.84 12.31
C GLY A 25 -3.17 -5.76 12.42
N ALA A 26 -2.81 -4.49 12.64
CA ALA A 26 -3.73 -3.36 12.61
C ALA A 26 -3.67 -2.62 11.26
N ILE A 27 -4.82 -2.27 10.67
CA ILE A 27 -4.86 -1.47 9.43
C ILE A 27 -4.30 -0.09 9.73
N ALA A 28 -3.11 0.19 9.21
CA ALA A 28 -2.43 1.47 9.35
C ALA A 28 -2.76 2.42 8.20
N GLY A 29 -3.31 1.92 7.10
CA GLY A 29 -3.73 2.74 5.98
C GLY A 29 -4.15 1.95 4.77
N PHE A 30 -4.53 2.66 3.73
CA PHE A 30 -4.83 2.10 2.43
C PHE A 30 -4.53 3.09 1.30
N THR A 31 -4.26 2.57 0.11
CA THR A 31 -4.19 3.34 -1.13
C THR A 31 -5.12 2.73 -2.16
N VAL A 32 -5.97 3.55 -2.76
CA VAL A 32 -6.80 3.14 -3.89
C VAL A 32 -5.93 3.13 -5.14
N PHE A 33 -6.07 2.11 -5.97
CA PHE A 33 -5.40 2.03 -7.26
C PHE A 33 -6.46 1.88 -8.35
N GLU A 34 -6.31 2.64 -9.41
CA GLU A 34 -7.18 2.57 -10.59
C GLU A 34 -6.30 2.47 -11.83
N ILE A 35 -6.76 1.72 -12.83
CA ILE A 35 -6.09 1.68 -14.13
C ILE A 35 -6.80 2.71 -15.01
N ASP A 36 -6.04 3.73 -15.41
CA ASP A 36 -6.53 4.74 -16.36
C ASP A 36 -6.69 4.14 -17.77
N ASP A 37 -7.37 4.86 -18.66
CA ASP A 37 -7.61 4.46 -20.06
C ASP A 37 -6.30 4.19 -20.84
N ASP A 38 -5.18 4.81 -20.44
CA ASP A 38 -3.84 4.56 -21.01
C ASP A 38 -3.15 3.31 -20.42
N GLY A 39 -3.82 2.53 -19.57
CA GLY A 39 -3.26 1.33 -18.93
C GLY A 39 -2.29 1.64 -17.79
N ARG A 40 -2.32 2.85 -17.24
CA ARG A 40 -1.43 3.28 -16.16
C ARG A 40 -2.11 3.12 -14.81
N ALA A 41 -1.40 2.54 -13.86
CA ALA A 41 -1.85 2.53 -12.48
C ALA A 41 -1.71 3.92 -11.85
N VAL A 42 -2.84 4.50 -11.45
CA VAL A 42 -2.94 5.76 -10.74
C VAL A 42 -3.40 5.51 -9.31
N TYR A 43 -2.86 6.29 -8.39
CA TYR A 43 -3.10 6.16 -6.95
C TYR A 43 -3.73 7.45 -6.41
N PRO A 44 -5.01 7.73 -6.69
CA PRO A 44 -5.61 9.05 -6.45
C PRO A 44 -5.81 9.35 -4.96
N HIS A 45 -5.97 8.31 -4.14
CA HIS A 45 -6.21 8.46 -2.70
C HIS A 45 -5.34 7.48 -1.92
N THR A 46 -4.33 8.04 -1.24
CA THR A 46 -3.57 7.33 -0.20
C THR A 46 -3.93 7.92 1.16
N VAL A 47 -4.51 7.09 2.02
CA VAL A 47 -4.87 7.47 3.39
C VAL A 47 -4.06 6.60 4.34
N VAL A 48 -3.20 7.23 5.12
CA VAL A 48 -2.49 6.58 6.23
C VAL A 48 -3.07 7.16 7.50
N ASP A 49 -3.41 6.28 8.44
CA ASP A 49 -3.90 6.69 9.74
C ASP A 49 -2.83 7.55 10.44
N PRO A 50 -3.18 8.73 10.97
CA PRO A 50 -2.22 9.66 11.56
C PRO A 50 -1.49 9.07 12.77
N ALA A 51 -2.04 8.06 13.46
CA ALA A 51 -1.34 7.34 14.53
C ALA A 51 -0.11 6.56 14.02
N PHE A 52 -0.11 6.23 12.74
CA PHE A 52 0.98 5.54 12.03
C PHE A 52 1.71 6.47 11.04
N GLY A 53 1.33 7.75 11.00
CA GLY A 53 1.99 8.79 10.20
C GLY A 53 3.45 9.01 10.61
N GLY A 54 4.26 9.49 9.66
CA GLY A 54 5.69 9.77 9.90
C GLY A 54 6.62 8.54 9.84
N ARG A 55 6.08 7.34 9.59
CA ARG A 55 6.84 6.07 9.47
C ARG A 55 7.15 5.67 8.02
N GLY A 56 6.80 6.51 7.05
CA GLY A 56 7.02 6.24 5.63
C GLY A 56 6.05 5.22 5.00
N LEU A 57 4.97 4.85 5.70
CA LEU A 57 4.01 3.82 5.23
C LEU A 57 3.36 4.13 3.88
N GLY A 58 3.14 5.40 3.56
CA GLY A 58 2.66 5.79 2.22
C GLY A 58 3.63 5.40 1.11
N SER A 59 4.94 5.55 1.35
CA SER A 59 5.96 5.10 0.41
C SER A 59 6.02 3.58 0.34
N VAL A 60 5.84 2.88 1.47
CA VAL A 60 5.81 1.40 1.48
C VAL A 60 4.62 0.88 0.69
N LEU A 61 3.43 1.47 0.86
CA LEU A 61 2.23 1.15 0.10
C LEU A 61 2.46 1.29 -1.41
N VAL A 62 2.93 2.46 -1.85
CA VAL A 62 3.15 2.73 -3.28
C VAL A 62 4.24 1.83 -3.85
N SER A 63 5.36 1.65 -3.14
CA SER A 63 6.43 0.76 -3.59
C SER A 63 5.98 -0.70 -3.68
N ALA A 64 5.18 -1.17 -2.72
CA ALA A 64 4.64 -2.52 -2.73
C ALA A 64 3.62 -2.71 -3.86
N ALA A 65 2.75 -1.73 -4.09
CA ALA A 65 1.79 -1.76 -5.19
C ALA A 65 2.50 -1.78 -6.55
N LEU A 66 3.48 -0.89 -6.76
CA LEU A 66 4.30 -0.89 -7.97
C LEU A 66 5.07 -2.22 -8.16
N ALA A 67 5.59 -2.80 -7.08
CA ALA A 67 6.28 -4.09 -7.14
C ALA A 67 5.34 -5.25 -7.48
N ASP A 68 4.11 -5.26 -6.93
CA ASP A 68 3.08 -6.25 -7.27
C ASP A 68 2.67 -6.13 -8.74
N GLU A 69 2.45 -4.92 -9.24
CA GLU A 69 2.13 -4.71 -10.65
C GLU A 69 3.28 -5.04 -11.60
N ALA A 70 4.52 -4.67 -11.24
CA ALA A 70 5.71 -5.07 -11.98
C ALA A 70 5.91 -6.59 -12.00
N ALA A 71 5.61 -7.28 -10.88
CA ALA A 71 5.68 -8.74 -10.81
C ALA A 71 4.56 -9.42 -11.62
N ARG A 72 3.40 -8.76 -11.75
CA ARG A 72 2.28 -9.24 -12.55
C ARG A 72 2.48 -9.05 -14.05
N GLY A 73 3.41 -8.18 -14.48
CA GLY A 73 3.88 -8.09 -15.85
C GLY A 73 2.74 -7.90 -16.86
N THR A 74 1.98 -6.82 -16.69
CA THR A 74 0.98 -6.40 -17.69
C THR A 74 1.64 -5.48 -18.71
#